data_AF-A0A1L9UHB4-F1
#
_entry.id   AF-A0A1L9UHB4-F1
#
_cell.length_a   1.000
_cell.length_b   1.000
_cell.length_c   1.000
_cell.angle_alpha   90.00
_cell.angle_beta   90.00
_cell.angle_gamma   90.00
#
_symmetry.space_group_name_H-M   'P 1'
#
loop_
_entity.id
_entity.type
_entity.pdbx_description
1 polymer ?
#
loop_
_entity_poly.entity_id
_entity_poly.type
_entity_poly.pdbx_seq_one_letter_code
_entity_poly.pdbx_strand_id
1 'polypeptide(L)'
;MLFADEKPKVVVDLGTYSGYSTIMFADAMRQAAGGPSAGLRLWSLEADPLIASIAMNFIELAGLSDIVTVVVGPADDSLKRLSAEGKLTSVDLMFIDHIKDLYVRD
;
A
#
# COMPACT_ATOMS: atom_id res chain seq x y z
N MET A 1 -6.31 15.85 -9.40
CA MET A 1 -5.07 15.13 -9.02
C MET A 1 -5.54 13.79 -8.46
N LEU A 2 -5.19 12.65 -9.09
CA LEU A 2 -5.86 11.33 -8.97
C LEU A 2 -6.59 11.02 -7.64
N PHE A 3 -5.91 11.10 -6.49
CA PHE A 3 -6.50 10.80 -5.18
C PHE A 3 -7.60 11.77 -4.74
N ALA A 4 -7.53 13.04 -5.15
CA ALA A 4 -8.56 14.04 -4.88
C ALA A 4 -9.85 13.80 -5.70
N ASP A 5 -9.70 13.24 -6.91
CA ASP A 5 -10.80 13.02 -7.85
C ASP A 5 -11.48 11.67 -7.58
N GLU A 6 -10.69 10.59 -7.44
CA GLU A 6 -11.18 9.21 -7.29
C GLU A 6 -11.42 8.80 -5.83
N LYS A 7 -10.71 9.43 -4.88
CA LYS A 7 -10.81 9.17 -3.42
C LYS A 7 -10.79 7.67 -3.06
N PRO A 8 -9.75 6.92 -3.50
CA PRO A 8 -9.64 5.49 -3.21
C PRO A 8 -9.54 5.24 -1.71
N LYS A 9 -10.21 4.20 -1.22
CA LYS A 9 -10.22 3.80 0.19
C LYS A 9 -9.31 2.62 0.46
N VAL A 10 -9.21 1.68 -0.49
CA VAL A 10 -8.32 0.52 -0.39
C VAL A 10 -7.28 0.57 -1.50
N VAL A 11 -6.02 0.76 -1.11
CA VAL A 11 -4.87 0.84 -2.01
C VAL A 11 -3.93 -0.32 -1.74
N VAL A 12 -3.35 -0.88 -2.80
CA VAL A 12 -2.25 -1.85 -2.71
C VAL A 12 -1.02 -1.29 -3.39
N ASP A 13 0.11 -1.30 -2.69
CA ASP A 13 1.43 -0.91 -3.18
C ASP A 13 2.32 -2.15 -3.28
N LEU A 14 2.75 -2.50 -4.51
CA LEU A 14 3.62 -3.64 -4.79
C LEU A 14 5.07 -3.19 -4.91
N GLY A 15 5.82 -3.36 -3.81
CA GLY A 15 7.24 -3.09 -3.73
C GLY A 15 7.55 -1.71 -3.13
N THR A 16 7.60 -1.70 -1.80
CA THR A 16 7.74 -0.50 -0.98
C THR A 16 9.10 0.15 -1.12
N TYR A 17 10.17 -0.64 -1.30
CA TYR A 17 11.55 -0.20 -1.14
C TYR A 17 11.69 0.74 0.08
N SER A 18 11.93 2.04 -0.10
CA SER A 18 12.07 2.98 1.02
C SER A 18 10.74 3.48 1.64
N GLY A 19 9.57 3.14 1.10
CA GLY A 19 8.26 3.55 1.61
C GLY A 19 7.79 4.94 1.20
N TYR A 20 8.49 5.62 0.29
CA TYR A 20 8.15 6.99 -0.12
C TYR A 20 6.80 7.07 -0.84
N SER A 21 6.55 6.19 -1.82
CA SER A 21 5.27 6.07 -2.53
C SER A 21 4.14 5.78 -1.55
N THR A 22 4.34 4.78 -0.69
CA THR A 22 3.39 4.37 0.35
C THR A 22 3.01 5.55 1.26
N ILE A 23 3.98 6.33 1.76
CA ILE A 23 3.71 7.50 2.61
C ILE A 23 2.95 8.58 1.83
N MET A 24 3.40 8.89 0.61
CA MET A 24 2.76 9.90 -0.25
C MET A 24 1.30 9.54 -0.55
N PHE A 25 1.01 8.27 -0.88
CA PHE A 25 -0.34 7.81 -1.15
C PHE A 25 -1.20 7.81 0.10
N ALA A 26 -0.69 7.32 1.23
CA ALA A 26 -1.45 7.32 2.48
C ALA A 26 -1.80 8.74 2.97
N ASP A 27 -0.87 9.69 2.82
CA ASP A 27 -1.12 11.10 3.11
C ASP A 27 -2.15 11.70 2.13
N ALA A 28 -2.03 11.40 0.83
CA ALA A 28 -3.00 11.84 -0.17
C ALA A 28 -4.41 11.26 0.07
N MET A 29 -4.53 9.99 0.49
CA MET A 29 -5.79 9.36 0.90
C MET A 29 -6.41 10.09 2.10
N ARG A 30 -5.60 10.38 3.13
CA ARG A 30 -6.03 11.11 4.33
C ARG A 30 -6.55 12.50 3.97
N GLN A 31 -5.80 13.24 3.14
CA GLN A 31 -6.21 14.57 2.68
C GLN A 31 -7.50 14.51 1.85
N ALA A 32 -7.61 13.55 0.92
CA ALA A 32 -8.78 13.39 0.06
C ALA A 32 -10.06 12.99 0.82
N ALA A 33 -9.91 12.26 1.93
CA ALA A 33 -11.02 11.90 2.81
C ALA A 33 -11.54 13.10 3.64
N GLY A 34 -10.72 14.13 3.87
CA GLY A 34 -11.10 15.36 4.59
C GLY A 34 -11.58 15.14 6.03
N GLY A 35 -11.23 14.01 6.65
CA GLY A 35 -11.80 13.56 7.92
C GLY A 35 -11.08 12.33 8.51
N PRO A 36 -11.73 11.57 9.41
CA PRO A 36 -11.13 10.41 10.07
C PRO A 36 -10.63 9.37 9.05
N SER A 37 -9.52 8.70 9.37
CA SER A 37 -8.93 7.62 8.56
C SER A 37 -9.73 6.31 8.56
N ALA A 38 -10.89 6.28 9.21
CA ALA A 38 -11.74 5.11 9.30
C ALA A 38 -12.17 4.63 7.91
N GLY A 39 -11.82 3.38 7.59
CA GLY A 39 -12.11 2.77 6.30
C GLY A 39 -11.05 3.02 5.22
N LEU A 40 -10.00 3.80 5.50
CA LEU A 40 -8.82 3.89 4.64
C LEU A 40 -7.86 2.73 4.97
N ARG A 41 -7.31 2.11 3.92
CA ARG A 41 -6.33 1.04 4.04
C ARG A 41 -5.35 1.09 2.87
N LEU A 42 -4.06 1.11 3.18
CA LEU A 42 -3.00 0.93 2.20
C LEU A 42 -2.19 -0.31 2.58
N TRP A 43 -2.22 -1.35 1.75
CA TRP A 43 -1.39 -2.55 1.90
C TRP A 43 -0.09 -2.38 1.13
N SER A 44 1.03 -2.36 1.84
CA SER A 44 2.36 -2.23 1.21
C SER A 44 3.06 -3.59 1.29
N LEU A 45 3.33 -4.21 0.14
CA LEU A 45 3.93 -5.55 0.06
C LEU A 45 5.43 -5.43 -0.21
N GLU A 46 6.24 -5.93 0.72
CA GLU A 46 7.71 -5.89 0.63
C GLU A 46 8.29 -7.26 0.93
N ALA A 47 9.13 -7.76 0.04
CA ALA A 47 9.71 -9.10 0.18
C ALA A 47 10.90 -9.12 1.15
N ASP A 48 11.69 -8.04 1.18
CA ASP A 48 12.86 -7.96 2.04
C ASP A 48 12.46 -7.47 3.46
N PRO A 49 12.65 -8.30 4.51
CA PRO A 49 12.30 -7.93 5.87
C PRO A 49 13.07 -6.72 6.41
N LEU A 50 14.32 -6.52 5.97
CA LEU A 50 15.11 -5.35 6.36
C LEU A 50 14.48 -4.08 5.81
N ILE A 51 14.14 -4.10 4.52
CA ILE A 51 13.51 -2.97 3.83
C ILE A 51 12.13 -2.67 4.42
N ALA A 52 11.33 -3.72 4.67
CA ALA A 52 10.03 -3.59 5.33
C ALA A 52 10.16 -2.93 6.71
N SER A 53 11.18 -3.30 7.50
CA SER A 53 11.42 -2.70 8.82
C SER A 53 11.72 -1.20 8.75
N ILE A 54 12.50 -0.78 7.74
CA ILE A 54 12.83 0.62 7.50
C ILE A 54 11.57 1.38 7.09
N ALA A 55 10.76 0.83 6.18
CA ALA A 55 9.50 1.43 5.75
C ALA A 55 8.53 1.60 6.93
N MET A 56 8.39 0.57 7.79
CA MET A 56 7.53 0.64 8.98
C MET A 56 7.94 1.78 9.92
N ASN A 57 9.24 1.97 10.16
CA ASN A 57 9.72 3.08 10.99
C ASN A 57 9.39 4.46 10.39
N PHE A 58 9.51 4.61 9.07
CA PHE A 58 9.13 5.87 8.41
C PHE A 58 7.63 6.12 8.42
N ILE A 59 6.82 5.08 8.22
CA ILE A 59 5.35 5.15 8.30
C ILE A 59 4.90 5.56 9.70
N GLU A 60 5.52 4.98 10.73
CA GLU A 60 5.25 5.35 12.12
C GLU A 60 5.65 6.79 12.41
N LEU A 61 6.85 7.20 11.97
CA LEU A 61 7.32 8.58 12.12
C LEU A 61 6.41 9.59 11.41
N ALA A 62 5.84 9.22 10.27
CA ALA A 62 4.86 10.02 9.54
C ALA A 62 3.46 10.00 10.17
N GLY A 63 3.22 9.18 11.19
CA GLY A 63 1.93 9.05 11.87
C GLY A 63 0.84 8.46 10.95
N LEU A 64 1.20 7.51 10.09
CA LEU A 64 0.31 6.90 9.09
C LEU A 64 0.00 5.41 9.35
N SER A 65 0.43 4.88 10.50
CA SER A 65 0.26 3.47 10.89
C SER A 65 -1.20 3.01 11.03
N ASP A 66 -2.14 3.95 11.14
CA ASP A 66 -3.58 3.67 11.15
C ASP A 66 -4.13 3.32 9.76
N ILE A 67 -3.52 3.88 8.71
CA ILE A 67 -3.90 3.70 7.30
C ILE A 67 -3.06 2.59 6.65
N VAL A 68 -1.75 2.61 6.89
CA VAL A 68 -0.79 1.75 6.20
C VAL A 68 -0.55 0.47 6.97
N THR A 69 -0.50 -0.66 6.26
CA THR A 69 -0.07 -1.93 6.81
C THR A 69 0.94 -2.57 5.87
N VAL A 70 2.17 -2.76 6.37
CA VAL A 70 3.25 -3.42 5.65
C VAL A 70 3.12 -4.93 5.82
N VAL A 71 3.18 -5.67 4.72
CA VAL A 71 3.14 -7.12 4.69
C VAL A 71 4.46 -7.64 4.14
N VAL A 72 5.17 -8.39 4.99
CA VAL A 72 6.47 -8.96 4.63
C VAL A 72 6.27 -10.28 3.89
N GLY A 73 6.88 -10.39 2.71
CA GLY A 73 6.90 -11.60 1.90
C GLY A 73 6.72 -11.32 0.40
N PRO A 74 6.83 -12.35 -0.45
CA PRO A 74 6.55 -12.21 -1.87
C PRO A 74 5.17 -11.61 -2.12
N ALA A 75 5.07 -10.70 -3.09
CA ALA A 75 3.84 -9.97 -3.37
C ALA A 75 2.67 -10.91 -3.74
N ASP A 76 2.92 -11.93 -4.56
CA ASP A 76 1.89 -12.86 -5.02
C ASP A 76 1.35 -13.73 -3.88
N ASP A 77 2.24 -14.25 -3.02
CA ASP A 77 1.85 -15.01 -1.84
C ASP A 77 1.13 -14.14 -0.80
N SER A 78 1.60 -12.90 -0.61
CA SER A 78 0.97 -11.94 0.29
C SER A 78 -0.44 -11.56 -0.16
N LEU A 79 -0.66 -11.33 -1.46
CA LEU A 79 -1.98 -11.06 -2.03
C LEU A 79 -2.93 -12.25 -1.85
N LYS A 80 -2.49 -13.47 -2.21
CA LYS A 80 -3.29 -14.69 -2.02
C LYS A 80 -3.70 -14.86 -0.56
N ARG A 81 -2.77 -14.64 0.37
CA ARG A 81 -3.03 -14.75 1.80
C ARG A 81 -4.00 -13.69 2.29
N LEU A 82 -3.82 -12.42 1.93
CA LEU A 82 -4.73 -11.34 2.30
C LEU A 82 -6.16 -11.58 1.77
N SER A 83 -6.28 -12.12 0.55
CA SER A 83 -7.56 -12.50 -0.03
C SER A 83 -8.21 -13.68 0.71
N ALA A 84 -7.44 -14.75 0.96
CA ALA A 84 -7.92 -15.93 1.67
C ALA A 84 -8.34 -15.64 3.14
N GLU A 85 -7.66 -14.70 3.79
CA GLU A 85 -8.00 -14.22 5.14
C GLU A 85 -9.21 -13.26 5.14
N GLY A 86 -9.76 -12.88 3.98
CA GLY A 86 -10.86 -11.93 3.86
C GLY A 86 -10.48 -10.49 4.21
N LYS A 87 -9.17 -10.18 4.30
CA LYS A 87 -8.65 -8.83 4.62
C LYS A 87 -8.61 -7.91 3.40
N LEU A 88 -8.49 -8.49 2.21
CA LEU A 88 -8.50 -7.77 0.93
C LEU A 88 -9.69 -8.25 0.10
N THR A 89 -10.83 -7.55 0.23
CA THR A 89 -12.09 -7.87 -0.48
C THR A 89 -12.31 -7.00 -1.71
N SER A 90 -11.73 -5.80 -1.74
CA SER A 90 -11.73 -4.88 -2.88
C SER A 90 -10.40 -4.14 -2.96
N VAL A 91 -10.07 -3.65 -4.16
CA VAL A 91 -8.93 -2.76 -4.41
C VAL A 91 -9.42 -1.64 -5.30
N ASP A 92 -9.35 -0.40 -4.81
CA ASP A 92 -9.74 0.79 -5.57
C ASP A 92 -8.58 1.29 -6.43
N LEU A 93 -7.34 1.07 -5.97
CA LEU A 93 -6.12 1.42 -6.69
C LEU A 93 -5.01 0.41 -6.38
N MET A 94 -4.34 -0.09 -7.41
CA MET A 94 -3.15 -0.92 -7.29
C MET A 94 -1.98 -0.20 -7.97
N PHE A 95 -0.92 0.05 -7.20
CA PHE A 95 0.33 0.61 -7.69
C PHE A 95 1.36 -0.51 -7.84
N ILE A 96 1.94 -0.61 -9.03
CA ILE A 96 2.87 -1.69 -9.42
C ILE A 96 4.17 -1.03 -9.89
N ASP A 97 5.18 -0.99 -9.02
CA ASP A 97 6.46 -0.34 -9.32
C ASP A 97 7.66 -1.31 -9.32
N HIS A 98 7.39 -2.63 -9.44
CA HIS A 98 8.42 -3.66 -9.46
C HIS A 98 8.36 -4.59 -10.69
N ILE A 99 9.54 -4.73 -11.32
CA ILE A 99 9.97 -5.71 -12.33
C ILE A 99 9.25 -5.63 -13.70
N LYS A 100 9.94 -5.05 -14.69
CA LYS A 100 9.52 -5.00 -16.11
C LYS A 100 9.27 -6.37 -16.75
N ASP A 101 9.82 -7.45 -16.20
CA ASP A 101 9.72 -8.79 -16.78
C ASP A 101 8.39 -9.53 -16.47
N LEU A 102 7.55 -9.01 -15.58
CA LEU A 102 6.22 -9.58 -15.28
C LEU A 102 5.08 -8.86 -16.01
N TYR A 103 5.38 -7.87 -16.85
CA TYR A 103 4.39 -7.26 -17.72
C TYR A 103 4.00 -8.25 -18.83
N VAL A 104 2.69 -8.41 -19.06
CA VAL A 104 2.23 -9.04 -20.30
C VAL A 104 2.70 -8.15 -21.44
N ARG A 105 3.54 -8.68 -22.32
CA ARG A 105 3.99 -7.96 -23.52
C ARG A 105 2.80 -7.83 -24.48
N ASP A 106 2.64 -6.64 -25.05
CA ASP A 106 1.69 -6.35 -26.15
C ASP A 106 1.86 -7.32 -27.34
#